data_AF-A0A938S2Z4-F1
#
_entry.id   AF-A0A938S2Z4-F1
#
_cell.length_a   1.000
_cell.length_b   1.000
_cell.length_c   1.000
_cell.angle_alpha   90.00
_cell.angle_beta   90.00
_cell.angle_gamma   90.00
#
_symmetry.space_group_name_H-M   'P 1'
#
loop_
_entity.id
_entity.type
_entity.pdbx_description
1 polymer ?
#
loop_
_entity_poly.entity_id
_entity_poly.type
_entity_poly.pdbx_seq_one_letter_code
_entity_poly.pdbx_strand_id
1 'polypeptide(L)'
;MSWLLFLDESGHDHHTMPYETHGGFAIHTSKLWPFISAVRTLEQSMFGAYLHQYGSELKGCKLLTKDRFKWQAQGPKMDDAERRKHALNFLNGSAQGCKPRREEFTAYGQACIALAEGVILLLKSYDARLFAAMIPRVPRPSTAAEEMLRKDLVFLLERYFYFLESGREMGLLVMDGSEKQADRKLVRRMESYFTQTMLGRQRTQWIVPVPVFVESDMAHGVQVADLCIYCLNWVWRLPGLMTEPTRPEIEAFAWLLERIIWHGEGYRDGKVFKTHGTVYVPDPYAAR
;
A
#
# COMPACT_ATOMS: atom_id res chain seq x y z
N MET A 1 -17.05 9.43 -14.34
CA MET A 1 -15.96 8.42 -14.38
C MET A 1 -15.76 7.93 -12.95
N SER A 2 -14.91 6.94 -12.69
CA SER A 2 -14.77 6.33 -11.35
C SER A 2 -13.34 6.33 -10.84
N TRP A 3 -13.20 6.18 -9.53
CA TRP A 3 -11.93 5.93 -8.83
C TRP A 3 -11.77 4.44 -8.56
N LEU A 4 -10.53 3.98 -8.61
CA LEU A 4 -10.13 2.64 -8.16
C LEU A 4 -9.25 2.79 -6.93
N LEU A 5 -9.66 2.19 -5.82
CA LEU A 5 -8.85 2.07 -4.61
C LEU A 5 -8.18 0.70 -4.60
N PHE A 6 -6.89 0.67 -4.88
CA PHE A 6 -6.05 -0.52 -4.72
C PHE A 6 -5.70 -0.69 -3.25
N LEU A 7 -5.95 -1.87 -2.72
CA LEU A 7 -5.77 -2.23 -1.32
C LEU A 7 -4.86 -3.46 -1.20
N ASP A 8 -4.05 -3.40 -0.16
CA ASP A 8 -3.27 -4.51 0.33
C ASP A 8 -3.24 -4.50 1.86
N GLU A 9 -2.68 -5.54 2.46
CA GLU A 9 -2.48 -5.70 3.90
C GLU A 9 -1.00 -5.86 4.24
N SER A 10 -0.58 -5.26 5.36
CA SER A 10 0.80 -5.34 5.85
C SER A 10 0.84 -5.66 7.34
N GLY A 11 1.63 -6.65 7.72
CA GLY A 11 1.83 -7.05 9.12
C GLY A 11 0.81 -8.06 9.67
N HIS A 12 -0.01 -8.68 8.82
CA HIS A 12 -0.96 -9.72 9.22
C HIS A 12 -0.29 -11.05 9.62
N ASP A 13 0.91 -11.30 9.11
CA ASP A 13 1.75 -12.46 9.45
C ASP A 13 2.39 -12.39 10.85
N HIS A 14 2.20 -11.27 11.57
CA HIS A 14 2.71 -10.99 12.91
C HIS A 14 4.22 -11.19 13.10
N HIS A 15 5.02 -11.29 12.04
CA HIS A 15 6.42 -11.63 12.16
C HIS A 15 7.25 -10.47 12.73
N THR A 16 7.34 -9.38 11.98
CA THR A 16 8.28 -8.28 12.32
C THR A 16 7.67 -6.89 12.21
N MET A 17 6.49 -6.76 11.59
CA MET A 17 5.84 -5.47 11.43
C MET A 17 5.30 -4.96 12.78
N PRO A 18 5.43 -3.66 13.07
CA PRO A 18 5.00 -3.08 14.34
C PRO A 18 3.47 -3.09 14.50
N TYR A 19 2.75 -2.80 13.42
CA TYR A 19 1.28 -2.73 13.37
C TYR A 19 0.72 -3.65 12.27
N GLU A 20 -0.58 -3.92 12.33
CA GLU A 20 -1.33 -4.37 11.16
C GLU A 20 -1.85 -3.15 10.42
N THR A 21 -1.68 -3.09 9.10
CA THR A 21 -2.09 -1.97 8.26
C THR A 21 -2.89 -2.49 7.08
N HIS A 22 -4.10 -1.95 6.88
CA HIS A 22 -4.86 -2.08 5.64
C HIS A 22 -4.82 -0.75 4.91
N GLY A 23 -4.59 -0.76 3.60
CA GLY A 23 -4.51 0.50 2.87
C GLY A 23 -3.97 0.36 1.47
N GLY A 24 -3.73 1.51 0.86
CA GLY A 24 -3.17 1.64 -0.47
C GLY A 24 -3.52 3.00 -1.03
N PHE A 25 -3.74 3.07 -2.35
CA PHE A 25 -4.01 4.34 -3.03
C PHE A 25 -5.23 4.26 -3.93
N ALA A 26 -5.96 5.37 -4.00
CA ALA A 26 -6.99 5.62 -4.98
C ALA A 26 -6.41 6.38 -6.17
N ILE A 27 -6.77 5.97 -7.38
CA ILE A 27 -6.45 6.69 -8.62
C ILE A 27 -7.68 6.75 -9.52
N HIS A 28 -7.84 7.87 -10.21
CA HIS A 28 -8.93 8.03 -11.17
C HIS A 28 -8.69 7.13 -12.38
N THR A 29 -9.74 6.43 -12.84
CA THR A 29 -9.66 5.44 -13.93
C THR A 29 -9.01 5.96 -15.21
N SER A 30 -9.22 7.24 -15.55
CA SER A 30 -8.58 7.86 -16.73
C SER A 30 -7.06 7.98 -16.64
N LYS A 31 -6.48 7.89 -15.44
CA LYS A 31 -5.03 8.01 -15.18
C LYS A 31 -4.36 6.67 -14.93
N LEU A 32 -5.13 5.60 -14.75
CA LEU A 32 -4.59 4.30 -14.35
C LEU A 32 -3.60 3.75 -15.38
N TRP A 33 -3.99 3.62 -16.66
CA TRP A 33 -3.09 3.04 -17.66
C TRP A 33 -1.80 3.85 -17.89
N PRO A 34 -1.86 5.20 -18.02
CA PRO A 34 -0.66 6.03 -18.03
C PRO A 34 0.23 5.83 -16.80
N PHE A 35 -0.34 5.76 -15.60
CA PHE A 35 0.40 5.51 -14.37
C PHE A 35 1.11 4.15 -14.39
N ILE A 36 0.40 3.06 -14.73
CA ILE A 36 0.97 1.71 -14.79
C ILE A 36 2.08 1.64 -15.84
N SER A 37 1.90 2.30 -16.98
CA SER A 37 2.93 2.39 -18.04
C SER A 37 4.17 3.13 -17.54
N ALA A 38 3.99 4.20 -16.75
CA ALA A 38 5.09 4.95 -16.15
C ALA A 38 5.85 4.12 -15.09
N VAL A 39 5.14 3.36 -14.25
CA VAL A 39 5.78 2.44 -13.29
C VAL A 39 6.61 1.38 -14.00
N ARG A 40 6.09 0.75 -15.05
CA ARG A 40 6.83 -0.25 -15.86
C ARG A 40 8.06 0.36 -16.53
N THR A 41 7.92 1.57 -17.06
CA THR A 41 9.05 2.29 -17.68
C THR A 41 10.11 2.62 -16.63
N LEU A 42 9.70 3.05 -15.44
CA LEU A 42 10.59 3.34 -14.33
C LEU A 42 11.33 2.07 -13.88
N GLU A 43 10.64 0.96 -13.69
CA GLU A 43 11.25 -0.34 -13.35
C GLU A 43 12.32 -0.75 -14.36
N GLN A 44 11.99 -0.73 -15.66
CA GLN A 44 12.93 -1.07 -16.71
C GLN A 44 14.12 -0.10 -16.75
N SER A 45 13.91 1.19 -16.45
CA SER A 45 14.98 2.18 -16.41
C SER A 45 15.95 1.96 -15.23
N MET A 46 15.45 1.41 -14.11
CA MET A 46 16.21 1.15 -12.89
C MET A 46 17.00 -0.16 -12.96
N PHE A 47 16.37 -1.23 -13.44
CA PHE A 47 16.95 -2.58 -13.42
C PHE A 47 17.42 -3.09 -14.78
N GLY A 48 16.95 -2.50 -15.88
CA GLY A 48 17.20 -3.00 -17.23
C GLY A 48 16.34 -4.19 -17.63
N ALA A 49 15.43 -4.60 -16.75
CA ALA A 49 14.47 -5.67 -16.95
C ALA A 49 13.25 -5.45 -16.05
N TYR A 50 12.23 -6.29 -16.22
CA TYR A 50 11.10 -6.35 -15.30
C TYR A 50 11.37 -7.39 -14.22
N LEU A 51 11.13 -7.05 -12.94
CA LEU A 51 11.46 -7.90 -11.80
C LEU A 51 10.73 -9.26 -11.86
N HIS A 52 9.50 -9.27 -12.38
CA HIS A 52 8.71 -10.50 -12.52
C HIS A 52 9.40 -11.56 -13.41
N GLN A 53 10.27 -11.14 -14.34
CA GLN A 53 11.06 -12.06 -15.18
C GLN A 53 12.11 -12.84 -14.38
N TYR A 54 12.42 -12.38 -13.17
CA TYR A 54 13.41 -12.95 -12.25
C TYR A 54 12.76 -13.48 -10.96
N GLY A 55 11.43 -13.66 -10.93
CA GLY A 55 10.71 -14.10 -9.73
C GLY A 55 10.80 -13.11 -8.57
N SER A 56 11.05 -11.83 -8.86
CA SER A 56 11.04 -10.74 -7.89
C SER A 56 9.85 -9.83 -8.16
N GLU A 57 9.41 -9.12 -7.12
CA GLU A 57 8.22 -8.27 -7.18
C GLU A 57 8.54 -6.87 -6.66
N LEU A 58 7.75 -5.90 -7.12
CA LEU A 58 7.71 -4.57 -6.55
C LEU A 58 6.95 -4.65 -5.21
N LYS A 59 7.63 -5.10 -4.15
CA LYS A 59 7.10 -5.14 -2.79
C LYS A 59 7.99 -4.36 -1.84
N GLY A 60 7.40 -3.61 -0.91
CA GLY A 60 8.11 -2.82 0.09
C GLY A 60 9.09 -3.68 0.89
N CYS A 61 8.67 -4.87 1.29
CA CYS A 61 9.51 -5.83 2.01
C CYS A 61 10.66 -6.42 1.18
N LYS A 62 10.65 -6.30 -0.16
CA LYS A 62 11.73 -6.76 -1.07
C LYS A 62 12.66 -5.61 -1.48
N LEU A 63 12.10 -4.42 -1.70
CA LEU A 63 12.82 -3.23 -2.15
C LEU A 63 13.52 -2.47 -1.00
N LEU A 64 12.91 -2.47 0.19
CA LEU A 64 13.35 -1.64 1.32
C LEU A 64 13.85 -2.48 2.50
N THR A 65 14.59 -3.55 2.22
CA THR A 65 15.28 -4.32 3.28
C THR A 65 16.52 -3.58 3.77
N LYS A 66 16.95 -3.86 5.00
CA LYS A 66 18.19 -3.30 5.57
C LYS A 66 19.41 -3.56 4.68
N ASP A 67 19.46 -4.72 4.03
CA ASP A 67 20.53 -5.05 3.08
C ASP A 67 20.51 -4.15 1.84
N ARG A 68 19.33 -3.76 1.31
CA ARG A 68 19.27 -2.84 0.15
C ARG A 68 19.87 -1.47 0.47
N PHE A 69 19.59 -0.94 1.66
CA PHE A 69 20.21 0.31 2.14
C PHE A 69 21.73 0.12 2.33
N LYS A 70 22.15 -0.98 2.95
CA LYS A 70 23.57 -1.30 3.09
C LYS A 70 24.26 -1.36 1.73
N TRP A 71 23.66 -2.02 0.74
CA TRP A 71 24.22 -2.15 -0.60
C TRP A 71 24.27 -0.81 -1.32
N GLN A 72 23.19 -0.03 -1.26
CA GLN A 72 23.12 1.30 -1.85
C GLN A 72 24.26 2.21 -1.36
N ALA A 73 24.60 2.14 -0.07
CA ALA A 73 25.63 2.95 0.57
C ALA A 73 27.08 2.45 0.37
N GLN A 74 27.31 1.31 -0.31
CA GLN A 74 28.67 0.75 -0.47
C GLN A 74 29.58 1.52 -1.43
N GLY A 75 29.03 2.40 -2.25
CA GLY A 75 29.76 3.15 -3.26
C GLY A 75 29.04 4.43 -3.67
N PRO A 76 29.67 5.26 -4.51
CA PRO A 76 29.04 6.48 -5.03
C PRO A 76 27.81 6.15 -5.87
N LYS A 77 26.94 7.14 -6.05
CA LYS A 77 25.79 7.04 -6.95
C LYS A 77 26.29 6.77 -8.37
N MET A 78 25.88 5.65 -8.94
CA MET A 78 26.19 5.29 -10.33
C MET A 78 25.33 6.12 -11.28
N ASP A 79 25.83 6.34 -12.50
CA ASP A 79 24.98 6.86 -13.56
C ASP A 79 23.92 5.82 -13.99
N ASP A 80 22.96 6.27 -14.80
CA ASP A 80 21.83 5.41 -15.19
C ASP A 80 22.25 4.19 -16.01
N ALA A 81 23.28 4.31 -16.86
CA ALA A 81 23.72 3.24 -17.73
C ALA A 81 24.50 2.18 -16.96
N GLU A 82 25.42 2.62 -16.10
CA GLU A 82 26.20 1.76 -15.21
C GLU A 82 25.29 1.06 -14.20
N ARG A 83 24.42 1.79 -13.50
CA ARG A 83 23.47 1.19 -12.54
C ARG A 83 22.65 0.10 -13.22
N ARG A 84 22.06 0.40 -14.39
CA ARG A 84 21.22 -0.55 -15.12
C ARG A 84 22.00 -1.81 -15.51
N LYS A 85 23.21 -1.65 -16.05
CA LYS A 85 24.07 -2.76 -16.44
C LYS A 85 24.38 -3.67 -15.24
N HIS A 86 24.79 -3.09 -14.11
CA HIS A 86 25.19 -3.85 -12.94
C HIS A 86 23.99 -4.44 -12.18
N ALA A 87 22.84 -3.75 -12.13
CA ALA A 87 21.61 -4.30 -11.56
C ALA A 87 21.08 -5.48 -12.40
N LEU A 88 21.15 -5.39 -13.73
CA LEU A 88 20.79 -6.50 -14.60
C LEU A 88 21.73 -7.70 -14.41
N ASN A 89 23.03 -7.46 -14.26
CA ASN A 89 24.00 -8.51 -13.96
C ASN A 89 23.73 -9.17 -12.60
N PHE A 90 23.32 -8.40 -11.59
CA PHE A 90 22.90 -8.95 -10.29
C PHE A 90 21.73 -9.95 -10.45
N LEU A 91 20.71 -9.56 -11.21
CA LEU A 91 19.53 -10.37 -11.48
C LEU A 91 19.88 -11.65 -12.26
N ASN A 92 20.66 -11.51 -13.34
CA ASN A 92 21.13 -12.64 -14.15
C ASN A 92 22.01 -13.61 -13.36
N GLY A 93 22.95 -13.07 -12.56
CA GLY A 93 23.84 -13.90 -11.73
C GLY A 93 23.06 -14.75 -10.74
N SER A 94 22.05 -14.16 -10.09
CA SER A 94 21.18 -14.88 -9.16
C SER A 94 20.40 -16.02 -9.85
N ALA A 95 19.89 -15.77 -11.06
CA ALA A 95 19.19 -16.79 -11.86
C ALA A 95 20.11 -17.92 -12.33
N GLN A 96 21.40 -17.63 -12.55
CA GLN A 96 22.41 -18.59 -13.01
C GLN A 96 23.18 -19.27 -11.84
N GLY A 97 22.86 -18.96 -10.58
CA GLY A 97 23.59 -19.45 -9.41
C GLY A 97 25.00 -18.87 -9.26
N CYS A 98 25.34 -17.81 -10.00
CA CYS A 98 26.60 -17.09 -9.87
C CYS A 98 26.51 -16.03 -8.77
N LYS A 99 27.57 -15.93 -7.95
CA LYS A 99 27.62 -14.94 -6.86
C LYS A 99 27.86 -13.53 -7.42
N PRO A 100 26.97 -12.55 -7.17
CA PRO A 100 27.17 -11.19 -7.67
C PRO A 100 28.41 -10.51 -7.06
N ARG A 101 28.98 -9.57 -7.81
CA ARG A 101 30.11 -8.73 -7.39
C ARG A 101 29.65 -7.54 -6.56
N ARG A 102 30.59 -6.89 -5.86
CA ARG A 102 30.30 -5.72 -5.02
C ARG A 102 29.56 -4.61 -5.77
N GLU A 103 30.00 -4.27 -6.98
CA GLU A 103 29.35 -3.25 -7.84
C GLU A 103 27.91 -3.63 -8.20
N GLU A 104 27.65 -4.92 -8.42
CA GLU A 104 26.31 -5.43 -8.76
C GLU A 104 25.37 -5.37 -7.56
N PHE A 105 25.86 -5.68 -6.36
CA PHE A 105 25.12 -5.41 -5.11
C PHE A 105 24.82 -3.92 -4.96
N THR A 106 25.83 -3.04 -5.11
CA THR A 106 25.65 -1.58 -5.00
C THR A 106 24.60 -1.07 -5.97
N ALA A 107 24.70 -1.45 -7.25
CA ALA A 107 23.78 -1.05 -8.30
C ALA A 107 22.35 -1.51 -8.02
N TYR A 108 22.18 -2.76 -7.59
CA TYR A 108 20.87 -3.31 -7.26
C TYR A 108 20.24 -2.64 -6.03
N GLY A 109 21.04 -2.35 -5.01
CA GLY A 109 20.62 -1.55 -3.86
C GLY A 109 20.15 -0.15 -4.28
N GLN A 110 20.96 0.56 -5.07
CA GLN A 110 20.60 1.87 -5.62
C GLN A 110 19.31 1.81 -6.47
N ALA A 111 19.15 0.78 -7.31
CA ALA A 111 17.97 0.58 -8.14
C ALA A 111 16.69 0.33 -7.32
N CYS A 112 16.76 -0.45 -6.23
CA CYS A 112 15.62 -0.71 -5.36
C CYS A 112 15.12 0.56 -4.67
N ILE A 113 16.03 1.33 -4.07
CA ILE A 113 15.71 2.59 -3.37
C ILE A 113 15.16 3.62 -4.37
N ALA A 114 15.80 3.76 -5.54
CA ALA A 114 15.37 4.69 -6.58
C ALA A 114 14.01 4.31 -7.21
N LEU A 115 13.72 3.02 -7.40
CA LEU A 115 12.41 2.56 -7.85
C LEU A 115 11.32 2.93 -6.84
N ALA A 116 11.53 2.62 -5.55
CA ALA A 116 10.57 2.91 -4.50
C ALA A 116 10.26 4.42 -4.41
N GLU A 117 11.30 5.27 -4.47
CA GLU A 117 11.15 6.72 -4.46
C GLU A 117 10.39 7.19 -5.70
N GLY A 118 10.81 6.75 -6.89
CA GLY A 118 10.18 7.13 -8.15
C GLY A 118 8.71 6.71 -8.24
N VAL A 119 8.34 5.54 -7.74
CA VAL A 119 6.94 5.08 -7.70
C VAL A 119 6.06 6.01 -6.85
N ILE A 120 6.54 6.42 -5.67
CA ILE A 120 5.79 7.33 -4.80
C ILE A 120 5.67 8.72 -5.46
N LEU A 121 6.71 9.17 -6.15
CA LEU A 121 6.65 10.41 -6.93
C LEU A 121 5.67 10.31 -8.12
N LEU A 122 5.57 9.14 -8.76
CA LEU A 122 4.56 8.89 -9.80
C LEU A 122 3.14 8.92 -9.23
N LEU A 123 2.89 8.33 -8.06
CA LEU A 123 1.57 8.44 -7.42
C LEU A 123 1.14 9.90 -7.28
N LYS A 124 2.07 10.75 -6.85
CA LYS A 124 1.82 12.19 -6.75
C LYS A 124 1.57 12.85 -8.11
N SER A 125 2.37 12.55 -9.13
CA SER A 125 2.23 13.18 -10.45
C SER A 125 0.95 12.77 -11.19
N TYR A 126 0.38 11.62 -10.84
CA TYR A 126 -0.90 11.12 -11.35
C TYR A 126 -2.08 11.43 -10.43
N ASP A 127 -1.91 12.33 -9.45
CA ASP A 127 -2.94 12.77 -8.49
C ASP A 127 -3.60 11.63 -7.71
N ALA A 128 -2.83 10.58 -7.40
CA ALA A 128 -3.31 9.52 -6.53
C ALA A 128 -3.51 10.03 -5.10
N ARG A 129 -4.40 9.36 -4.37
CA ARG A 129 -4.75 9.67 -2.98
C ARG A 129 -4.54 8.46 -2.09
N LEU A 130 -3.78 8.62 -1.02
CA LEU A 130 -3.39 7.54 -0.12
C LEU A 130 -4.40 7.41 1.04
N PHE A 131 -4.76 6.16 1.33
CA PHE A 131 -5.65 5.79 2.42
C PHE A 131 -5.04 4.61 3.19
N ALA A 132 -5.03 4.68 4.52
CA ALA A 132 -4.57 3.56 5.35
C ALA A 132 -5.23 3.57 6.73
N ALA A 133 -5.49 2.39 7.27
CA ALA A 133 -5.92 2.17 8.63
C ALA A 133 -4.94 1.23 9.33
N MET A 134 -4.40 1.68 10.46
CA MET A 134 -3.42 0.95 11.27
C MET A 134 -4.05 0.53 12.58
N ILE A 135 -3.74 -0.67 13.04
CA ILE A 135 -4.23 -1.23 14.31
C ILE A 135 -3.10 -1.89 15.08
N PRO A 136 -3.16 -1.92 16.42
CA PRO A 136 -2.23 -2.73 17.19
C PRO A 136 -2.37 -4.21 16.82
N ARG A 137 -1.30 -4.98 17.03
CA ARG A 137 -1.33 -6.43 16.88
C ARG A 137 -2.13 -7.03 18.02
N VAL A 138 -3.43 -7.22 17.80
CA VAL A 138 -4.36 -7.77 18.80
C VAL A 138 -5.13 -8.96 18.21
N PRO A 139 -5.15 -10.11 18.91
CA PRO A 139 -5.88 -11.27 18.43
C PRO A 139 -7.38 -10.96 18.36
N ARG A 140 -8.06 -11.58 17.38
CA ARG A 140 -9.52 -11.49 17.30
C ARG A 140 -10.13 -12.12 18.56
N PRO A 141 -10.94 -11.39 19.35
CA PRO A 141 -11.59 -11.96 20.52
C PRO A 141 -12.68 -12.94 20.09
N SER A 142 -12.88 -13.99 20.89
CA SER A 142 -13.92 -15.00 20.65
C SER A 142 -15.34 -14.42 20.67
N THR A 143 -15.53 -13.28 21.33
CA THR A 143 -16.80 -12.54 21.40
C THR A 143 -17.10 -11.72 20.15
N ALA A 144 -16.13 -11.51 19.24
CA ALA A 144 -16.38 -10.76 18.02
C ALA A 144 -17.24 -11.56 17.05
N ALA A 145 -18.43 -11.04 16.73
CA ALA A 145 -19.34 -11.64 15.76
C ALA A 145 -18.62 -11.99 14.45
N GLU A 146 -18.85 -13.20 13.93
CA GLU A 146 -18.08 -13.76 12.81
C GLU A 146 -18.13 -12.87 11.54
N GLU A 147 -19.32 -12.34 11.26
CA GLU A 147 -19.63 -11.50 10.10
C GLU A 147 -19.35 -10.01 10.33
N MET A 148 -18.78 -9.63 11.47
CA MET A 148 -18.37 -8.25 11.72
C MET A 148 -17.17 -7.89 10.83
N LEU A 149 -17.34 -6.84 10.02
CA LEU A 149 -16.24 -6.16 9.35
C LEU A 149 -15.40 -5.42 10.40
N ARG A 150 -14.09 -5.67 10.40
CA ARG A 150 -13.17 -5.10 11.39
C ARG A 150 -13.09 -3.57 11.22
N LYS A 151 -12.93 -2.85 12.34
CA LYS A 151 -13.08 -1.39 12.35
C LYS A 151 -12.06 -0.65 11.49
N ASP A 152 -10.85 -1.18 11.32
CA ASP A 152 -9.86 -0.62 10.39
C ASP A 152 -10.40 -0.50 8.97
N LEU A 153 -11.00 -1.57 8.44
CA LEU A 153 -11.67 -1.54 7.15
C LEU A 153 -12.87 -0.60 7.15
N VAL A 154 -13.69 -0.58 8.21
CA VAL A 154 -14.82 0.36 8.34
C VAL A 154 -14.34 1.82 8.29
N PHE A 155 -13.26 2.17 8.99
CA PHE A 155 -12.72 3.52 9.04
C PHE A 155 -11.97 3.90 7.78
N LEU A 156 -11.32 2.93 7.10
CA LEU A 156 -10.73 3.13 5.79
C LEU A 156 -11.82 3.45 4.75
N LEU A 157 -12.88 2.64 4.71
CA LEU A 157 -14.02 2.86 3.81
C LEU A 157 -14.76 4.17 4.13
N GLU A 158 -14.78 4.61 5.39
CA GLU A 158 -15.32 5.92 5.78
C GLU A 158 -14.58 7.07 5.09
N ARG A 159 -13.24 7.01 5.07
CA ARG A 159 -12.39 8.05 4.46
C ARG A 159 -12.52 8.04 2.95
N TYR A 160 -12.52 6.86 2.36
CA TYR A 160 -12.72 6.72 0.93
C TYR A 160 -14.10 7.23 0.52
N PHE A 161 -15.15 6.96 1.31
CA PHE A 161 -16.48 7.51 1.09
C PHE A 161 -16.48 9.04 1.06
N TYR A 162 -15.92 9.72 2.06
CA TYR A 162 -15.91 11.18 2.09
C TYR A 162 -15.13 11.79 0.92
N PHE A 163 -14.03 11.15 0.53
CA PHE A 163 -13.29 11.54 -0.66
C PHE A 163 -14.15 11.48 -1.93
N LEU A 164 -14.83 10.36 -2.16
CA LEU A 164 -15.71 10.16 -3.30
C LEU A 164 -16.93 11.08 -3.29
N GLU A 165 -17.55 11.25 -2.12
CA GLU A 165 -18.71 12.12 -1.92
C GLU A 165 -18.38 13.58 -2.27
N SER A 166 -17.19 14.04 -1.87
CA SER A 166 -16.73 15.40 -2.18
C SER A 166 -16.54 15.63 -3.69
N GLY A 167 -16.13 14.59 -4.42
CA GLY A 167 -16.00 14.61 -5.88
C GLY A 167 -17.29 14.29 -6.63
N ARG A 168 -18.30 13.74 -5.94
CA ARG A 168 -19.51 13.13 -6.54
C ARG A 168 -19.17 12.07 -7.59
N GLU A 169 -18.19 11.22 -7.27
CA GLU A 169 -17.71 10.16 -8.15
C GLU A 169 -17.86 8.79 -7.51
N MET A 170 -18.09 7.76 -8.33
CA MET A 170 -18.17 6.38 -7.84
C MET A 170 -16.77 5.80 -7.61
N GLY A 171 -16.65 4.92 -6.64
CA GLY A 171 -15.44 4.21 -6.29
C GLY A 171 -15.59 2.70 -6.34
N LEU A 172 -14.53 2.03 -6.79
CA LEU A 172 -14.40 0.58 -6.84
C LEU A 172 -13.21 0.15 -5.99
N LEU A 173 -13.33 -1.02 -5.37
CA LEU A 173 -12.28 -1.61 -4.54
C LEU A 173 -11.54 -2.68 -5.35
N VAL A 174 -10.22 -2.60 -5.38
CA VAL A 174 -9.35 -3.62 -5.98
C VAL A 174 -8.43 -4.14 -4.87
N MET A 175 -8.44 -5.43 -4.61
CA MET A 175 -7.72 -6.04 -3.47
C MET A 175 -6.75 -7.11 -3.96
N ASP A 176 -5.64 -7.29 -3.24
CA ASP A 176 -4.82 -8.50 -3.42
C ASP A 176 -5.66 -9.75 -3.12
N GLY A 177 -5.57 -10.74 -3.99
CA GLY A 177 -6.16 -12.06 -3.77
C GLY A 177 -5.33 -12.84 -2.76
N SER A 178 -6.00 -13.47 -1.80
CA SER A 178 -5.34 -14.32 -0.81
C SER A 178 -5.81 -15.77 -0.95
N GLU A 179 -5.86 -16.53 0.14
CA GLU A 179 -6.54 -17.82 0.12
C GLU A 179 -8.04 -17.64 -0.14
N LYS A 180 -8.59 -18.39 -1.11
CA LYS A 180 -10.02 -18.29 -1.51
C LYS A 180 -11.02 -18.32 -0.35
N GLN A 181 -10.70 -19.01 0.75
CA GLN A 181 -11.58 -19.05 1.93
C GLN A 181 -11.55 -17.71 2.70
N ALA A 182 -10.39 -17.10 2.85
CA ALA A 182 -10.23 -15.79 3.47
C ALA A 182 -10.92 -14.69 2.64
N ASP A 183 -10.72 -14.68 1.32
CA ASP A 183 -11.38 -13.73 0.41
C ASP A 183 -12.90 -13.82 0.49
N ARG A 184 -13.45 -15.05 0.47
CA ARG A 184 -14.90 -15.28 0.64
C ARG A 184 -15.40 -14.77 1.99
N LYS A 185 -14.63 -14.96 3.06
CA LYS A 185 -15.00 -14.48 4.40
C LYS A 185 -15.00 -12.96 4.46
N LEU A 186 -14.02 -12.32 3.82
CA LEU A 186 -13.95 -10.87 3.71
C LEU A 186 -15.16 -10.32 2.93
N VAL A 187 -15.50 -10.91 1.79
CA VAL A 187 -16.67 -10.51 0.99
C VAL A 187 -17.95 -10.58 1.80
N ARG A 188 -18.19 -11.67 2.55
CA ARG A 188 -19.38 -11.80 3.42
C ARG A 188 -19.45 -10.72 4.50
N ARG A 189 -18.31 -10.41 5.14
CA ARG A 189 -18.21 -9.33 6.15
C ARG A 189 -18.49 -7.96 5.54
N MET A 190 -17.98 -7.69 4.34
CA MET A 190 -18.27 -6.45 3.61
C MET A 190 -19.74 -6.37 3.24
N GLU A 191 -20.32 -7.43 2.68
CA GLU A 191 -21.74 -7.50 2.33
C GLU A 191 -22.62 -7.25 3.57
N SER A 192 -22.34 -7.94 4.68
CA SER A 192 -23.01 -7.75 5.96
C SER A 192 -22.93 -6.29 6.42
N TYR A 193 -21.73 -5.70 6.39
CA TYR A 193 -21.54 -4.30 6.74
C TYR A 193 -22.37 -3.34 5.88
N PHE A 194 -22.29 -3.47 4.56
CA PHE A 194 -22.97 -2.57 3.61
C PHE A 194 -24.49 -2.74 3.58
N THR A 195 -25.01 -3.92 3.87
CA THR A 195 -26.45 -4.21 3.82
C THR A 195 -27.14 -4.05 5.17
N GLN A 196 -26.50 -4.44 6.27
CA GLN A 196 -27.14 -4.53 7.59
C GLN A 196 -26.97 -3.24 8.41
N THR A 197 -25.88 -2.47 8.19
CA THR A 197 -25.64 -1.24 8.96
C THR A 197 -26.16 0.00 8.25
N MET A 198 -26.64 1.00 9.02
CA MET A 198 -27.10 2.28 8.46
C MET A 198 -25.96 3.02 7.73
N LEU A 199 -24.78 3.10 8.36
CA LEU A 199 -23.60 3.75 7.77
C LEU A 199 -23.10 3.02 6.53
N GLY A 200 -23.12 1.68 6.53
CA GLY A 200 -22.77 0.88 5.35
C GLY A 200 -23.69 1.19 4.18
N ARG A 201 -25.01 1.15 4.38
CA ARG A 201 -25.99 1.49 3.34
C ARG A 201 -25.85 2.92 2.83
N GLN A 202 -25.50 3.87 3.68
CA GLN A 202 -25.20 5.24 3.23
C GLN A 202 -23.98 5.26 2.31
N ARG A 203 -22.92 4.50 2.64
CA ARG A 203 -21.67 4.50 1.86
C ARG A 203 -21.80 3.88 0.48
N THR A 204 -22.81 3.03 0.24
CA THR A 204 -23.08 2.49 -1.09
C THR A 204 -23.56 3.53 -2.10
N GLN A 205 -23.85 4.77 -1.66
CA GLN A 205 -24.13 5.89 -2.57
C GLN A 205 -22.94 6.22 -3.49
N TRP A 206 -21.71 5.99 -3.00
CA TRP A 206 -20.49 6.29 -3.74
C TRP A 206 -19.53 5.10 -3.87
N ILE A 207 -19.59 4.13 -2.96
CA ILE A 207 -18.72 2.93 -2.99
C ILE A 207 -19.49 1.75 -3.57
N VAL A 208 -18.93 1.09 -4.58
CA VAL A 208 -19.39 -0.22 -5.02
C VAL A 208 -18.87 -1.27 -4.03
N PRO A 209 -19.76 -1.98 -3.30
CA PRO A 209 -19.37 -2.81 -2.14
C PRO A 209 -18.79 -4.18 -2.51
N VAL A 210 -18.61 -4.47 -3.80
CA VAL A 210 -18.09 -5.74 -4.32
C VAL A 210 -16.64 -5.54 -4.77
N PRO A 211 -15.65 -6.03 -4.03
CA PRO A 211 -14.24 -5.89 -4.42
C PRO A 211 -13.89 -6.79 -5.61
N VAL A 212 -12.97 -6.31 -6.44
CA VAL A 212 -12.30 -7.09 -7.47
C VAL A 212 -10.97 -7.60 -6.89
N PHE A 213 -10.79 -8.93 -6.85
CA PHE A 213 -9.54 -9.54 -6.43
C PHE A 213 -8.62 -9.74 -7.63
N VAL A 214 -7.33 -9.46 -7.44
CA VAL A 214 -6.29 -9.62 -8.47
C VAL A 214 -5.11 -10.41 -7.89
N GLU A 215 -4.37 -11.11 -8.75
CA GLU A 215 -3.15 -11.79 -8.35
C GLU A 215 -2.00 -10.76 -8.20
N SER A 216 -1.34 -10.72 -7.04
CA SER A 216 -0.34 -9.69 -6.72
C SER A 216 0.88 -9.68 -7.63
N ASP A 217 1.32 -10.82 -8.17
CA ASP A 217 2.49 -10.91 -9.04
C ASP A 217 2.27 -10.22 -10.40
N MET A 218 1.01 -10.13 -10.84
CA MET A 218 0.61 -9.57 -12.14
C MET A 218 0.05 -8.15 -12.05
N ALA A 219 -0.33 -7.67 -10.85
CA ALA A 219 -1.03 -6.40 -10.66
C ALA A 219 -0.16 -5.31 -10.01
N HIS A 220 0.47 -4.47 -10.84
CA HIS A 220 1.26 -3.31 -10.38
C HIS A 220 0.51 -2.38 -9.43
N GLY A 221 -0.82 -2.25 -9.57
CA GLY A 221 -1.63 -1.43 -8.66
C GLY A 221 -1.60 -1.94 -7.22
N VAL A 222 -1.69 -3.25 -7.01
CA VAL A 222 -1.61 -3.86 -5.67
C VAL A 222 -0.17 -3.83 -5.15
N GLN A 223 0.81 -4.11 -6.00
CA GLN A 223 2.24 -4.00 -5.65
C GLN A 223 2.63 -2.59 -5.16
N VAL A 224 2.10 -1.55 -5.81
CA VAL A 224 2.31 -0.18 -5.35
C VAL A 224 1.56 0.11 -4.04
N ALA A 225 0.38 -0.48 -3.84
CA ALA A 225 -0.34 -0.40 -2.56
C ALA A 225 0.49 -1.01 -1.42
N ASP A 226 1.06 -2.21 -1.60
CA ASP A 226 2.01 -2.86 -0.67
C ASP A 226 3.14 -1.92 -0.26
N LEU A 227 3.83 -1.34 -1.25
CA LEU A 227 4.95 -0.42 -1.01
C LEU A 227 4.52 0.77 -0.13
N CYS A 228 3.34 1.35 -0.40
CA CYS A 228 2.84 2.49 0.37
C CYS A 228 2.56 2.10 1.82
N ILE A 229 1.80 1.03 2.04
CA ILE A 229 1.41 0.62 3.39
C ILE A 229 2.60 0.08 4.19
N TYR A 230 3.57 -0.55 3.53
CA TYR A 230 4.81 -0.98 4.16
C TYR A 230 5.60 0.21 4.73
N CYS A 231 5.74 1.29 3.95
CA CYS A 231 6.40 2.51 4.41
C CYS A 231 5.65 3.18 5.57
N LEU A 232 4.31 3.30 5.47
CA LEU A 232 3.50 3.84 6.56
C LEU A 232 3.60 2.99 7.83
N ASN A 233 3.56 1.67 7.71
CA ASN A 233 3.66 0.75 8.84
C ASN A 233 4.94 0.98 9.65
N TRP A 234 6.08 1.15 8.96
CA TRP A 234 7.37 1.37 9.60
C TRP A 234 7.61 2.78 10.15
N VAL A 235 6.89 3.81 9.69
CA VAL A 235 7.25 5.20 10.02
C VAL A 235 6.12 5.99 10.66
N TRP A 236 4.87 5.84 10.18
CA TRP A 236 3.78 6.71 10.60
C TRP A 236 3.34 6.39 12.03
N ARG A 237 3.44 7.37 12.93
CA ARG A 237 3.08 7.25 14.35
C ARG A 237 2.28 8.46 14.78
N LEU A 238 1.18 8.22 15.50
CA LEU A 238 0.50 9.26 16.25
C LEU A 238 1.17 9.41 17.64
N PRO A 239 1.74 10.59 17.95
CA PRO A 239 2.41 10.82 19.24
C PRO A 239 1.50 10.47 20.42
N GLY A 240 2.02 9.67 21.36
CA GLY A 240 1.29 9.24 22.57
C GLY A 240 0.28 8.11 22.37
N LEU A 241 -0.02 7.69 21.13
CA LEU A 241 -0.95 6.58 20.85
C LEU A 241 -0.26 5.37 20.20
N MET A 242 0.80 5.62 19.42
CA MET A 242 1.54 4.58 18.71
C MET A 242 2.99 4.56 19.17
N THR A 243 3.38 3.50 19.89
CA THR A 243 4.66 3.39 20.62
C THR A 243 5.65 2.41 20.01
N GLU A 244 5.26 1.64 19.01
CA GLU A 244 6.15 0.65 18.38
C GLU A 244 7.29 1.34 17.60
N PRO A 245 8.47 0.70 17.49
CA PRO A 245 9.65 1.30 16.88
C PRO A 245 9.44 1.67 15.41
N THR A 246 10.21 2.64 14.94
CA THR A 246 10.27 3.06 13.54
C THR A 246 11.56 2.62 12.86
N ARG A 247 11.62 2.70 11.53
CA ARG A 247 12.84 2.51 10.73
C ARG A 247 13.31 3.84 10.14
N PRO A 248 14.38 4.46 10.67
CA PRO A 248 14.87 5.76 10.21
C PRO A 248 15.23 5.77 8.71
N GLU A 249 15.78 4.68 8.18
CA GLU A 249 16.16 4.60 6.78
C GLU A 249 14.96 4.62 5.80
N ILE A 250 13.74 4.40 6.29
CA ILE A 250 12.50 4.47 5.49
C ILE A 250 11.79 5.84 5.63
N GLU A 251 12.21 6.68 6.58
CA GLU A 251 11.49 7.90 6.96
C GLU A 251 11.25 8.85 5.77
N ALA A 252 12.24 8.99 4.89
CA ALA A 252 12.14 9.82 3.69
C ALA A 252 10.97 9.41 2.76
N PHE A 253 10.67 8.11 2.65
CA PHE A 253 9.54 7.63 1.83
C PHE A 253 8.20 7.99 2.45
N ALA A 254 8.10 7.97 3.78
CA ALA A 254 6.88 8.38 4.48
C ALA A 254 6.60 9.87 4.28
N TRP A 255 7.62 10.74 4.30
CA TRP A 255 7.44 12.16 3.98
C TRP A 255 6.97 12.40 2.55
N LEU A 256 7.39 11.55 1.59
CA LEU A 256 6.86 11.61 0.23
C LEU A 256 5.38 11.18 0.20
N LEU A 257 5.03 10.12 0.94
CA LEU A 257 3.66 9.60 1.07
C LEU A 257 2.72 10.60 1.75
N GLU A 258 3.20 11.36 2.74
CA GLU A 258 2.41 12.41 3.41
C GLU A 258 1.81 13.41 2.43
N ARG A 259 2.50 13.68 1.32
CA ARG A 259 2.04 14.62 0.28
C ARG A 259 0.90 14.08 -0.57
N ILE A 260 0.63 12.78 -0.50
CA ILE A 260 -0.46 12.12 -1.21
C ILE A 260 -1.54 11.55 -0.28
N ILE A 261 -1.33 11.58 1.04
CA ILE A 261 -2.40 11.31 2.01
C ILE A 261 -3.58 12.24 1.71
N TRP A 262 -4.77 11.66 1.61
CA TRP A 262 -5.96 12.46 1.40
C TRP A 262 -6.27 13.31 2.64
N HIS A 263 -6.70 14.54 2.44
CA HIS A 263 -7.17 15.44 3.49
C HIS A 263 -8.50 16.03 3.05
N GLY A 264 -9.50 16.01 3.93
CA GLY A 264 -10.81 16.54 3.62
C GLY A 264 -11.71 16.67 4.84
N GLU A 265 -13.00 16.73 4.58
CA GLU A 265 -14.03 16.88 5.59
C GLU A 265 -14.89 15.62 5.66
N GLY A 266 -15.36 15.29 6.85
CA GLY A 266 -16.35 14.26 7.10
C GLY A 266 -17.58 14.85 7.78
N TYR A 267 -18.69 14.13 7.69
CA TYR A 267 -19.98 14.58 8.20
C TYR A 267 -20.56 13.54 9.15
N ARG A 268 -20.85 13.93 10.39
CA ARG A 268 -21.50 13.07 11.39
C ARG A 268 -22.43 13.91 12.26
N ASP A 269 -23.66 13.45 12.43
CA ASP A 269 -24.69 14.08 13.30
C ASP A 269 -24.88 15.58 13.02
N GLY A 270 -24.88 15.96 11.73
CA GLY A 270 -25.01 17.35 11.29
C GLY A 270 -23.77 18.23 11.53
N LYS A 271 -22.66 17.67 12.00
CA LYS A 271 -21.39 18.37 12.21
C LYS A 271 -20.36 17.99 11.15
N VAL A 272 -19.62 19.00 10.70
CA VAL A 272 -18.47 18.86 9.82
C VAL A 272 -17.20 18.73 10.66
N PHE A 273 -16.33 17.78 10.33
CA PHE A 273 -15.04 17.62 10.99
C PHE A 273 -13.93 17.35 9.97
N LYS A 274 -12.70 17.76 10.29
CA LYS A 274 -11.54 17.45 9.45
C LYS A 274 -11.19 15.97 9.57
N THR A 275 -10.87 15.34 8.45
CA THR A 275 -10.48 13.94 8.37
C THR A 275 -9.29 13.76 7.42
N HIS A 276 -8.60 12.63 7.59
CA HIS A 276 -7.36 12.30 6.92
C HIS A 276 -7.48 10.88 6.34
N GLY A 277 -6.82 10.62 5.22
CA GLY A 277 -6.78 9.31 4.58
C GLY A 277 -6.15 8.23 5.46
N THR A 278 -5.33 8.62 6.43
CA THR A 278 -4.74 7.72 7.44
C THR A 278 -5.49 7.74 8.77
N VAL A 279 -5.47 6.61 9.48
CA VAL A 279 -6.07 6.46 10.82
C VAL A 279 -5.42 5.37 11.64
N TYR A 280 -5.36 5.60 12.95
CA TYR A 280 -5.08 4.56 13.92
C TYR A 280 -6.36 4.14 14.63
N VAL A 281 -6.63 2.83 14.69
CA VAL A 281 -7.79 2.27 15.39
C VAL A 281 -7.26 1.43 16.57
N PRO A 282 -7.27 1.97 17.81
CA PRO A 282 -6.66 1.31 18.96
C PRO A 282 -7.42 0.03 19.38
N ASP A 283 -8.73 -0.02 19.13
CA ASP A 283 -9.56 -1.19 19.37
C ASP A 283 -10.33 -1.57 18.09
N PRO A 284 -9.83 -2.56 17.33
CA PRO A 284 -10.46 -3.00 16.09
C PRO A 284 -11.76 -3.80 16.28
N TYR A 285 -12.10 -4.22 17.50
CA TYR A 285 -13.16 -5.21 17.77
C TYR A 285 -14.27 -4.73 18.73
N ALA A 286 -14.10 -3.63 19.47
CA ALA A 286 -15.14 -3.13 20.36
C ALA A 286 -16.49 -2.93 19.65
N ALA A 287 -17.60 -3.18 20.34
CA ALA A 287 -18.91 -2.74 19.87
C ALA A 287 -18.95 -1.19 19.76
N ARG A 288 -19.77 -0.66 18.85
CA ARG A 288 -20.13 0.77 18.82
C ARG A 288 -21.55 0.90 19.32
#